data_AF-A0A7Y2TQ83-F1
#
_entry.id   AF-A0A7Y2TQ83-F1
#
_cell.length_a   1.000
_cell.length_b   1.000
_cell.length_c   1.000
_cell.angle_alpha   90.00
_cell.angle_beta   90.00
_cell.angle_gamma   90.00
#
_symmetry.space_group_name_H-M   'P 1'
#
loop_
_entity.id
_entity.type
_entity.pdbx_description
1 polymer ?
#
loop_
_entity_poly.entity_id
_entity_poly.type
_entity_poly.pdbx_seq_one_letter_code
_entity_poly.pdbx_strand_id
1 'polypeptide(L)' 'TLDINLSQGGVFDMPEPPVAPAEKIGTMVITWENCNAGVVNYDMPDLGLVGEIPIQRIVMANVPACEAAQVDDSPE' A
#
# COMPACT_ATOMS: atom_id res chain seq x y z
N THR A 1 -2.15 2.29 -9.30
CA THR A 1 -2.18 0.85 -9.01
C THR A 1 -0.77 0.37 -8.76
N LEU A 2 -0.58 -0.49 -7.77
CA LEU A 2 0.70 -1.07 -7.38
C LEU A 2 0.65 -2.58 -7.56
N ASP A 3 1.81 -3.20 -7.82
CA ASP A 3 1.93 -4.65 -7.97
C ASP A 3 2.15 -5.32 -6.62
N ILE A 4 1.49 -6.46 -6.40
CA ILE A 4 1.75 -7.35 -5.27
C ILE A 4 2.70 -8.44 -5.77
N ASN A 5 3.87 -8.53 -5.14
CA ASN A 5 4.87 -9.52 -5.49
C ASN A 5 5.07 -10.53 -4.35
N LEU A 6 5.21 -11.80 -4.73
CA LEU A 6 5.53 -12.90 -3.84
C LEU A 6 7.05 -13.08 -3.77
N SER A 7 7.59 -13.08 -2.56
CA SER A 7 9.00 -13.38 -2.28
C SER A 7 9.09 -14.62 -1.39
N GLN A 8 9.87 -15.62 -1.80
CA GLN A 8 9.97 -16.91 -1.11
C GLN A 8 11.40 -17.46 -1.10
N GLY A 9 11.66 -18.42 -0.21
CA GLY A 9 12.89 -19.22 -0.20
C GLY A 9 14.10 -18.61 0.51
N GLY A 10 14.04 -17.35 0.94
CA GLY A 10 15.13 -16.69 1.70
C GLY A 10 14.94 -16.72 3.23
N VAL A 11 16.00 -16.38 3.96
CA VAL A 11 16.00 -16.23 5.42
C VAL A 11 16.25 -14.77 5.78
N PHE A 12 15.50 -14.25 6.76
CA PHE A 12 15.63 -12.87 7.22
C PHE A 12 17.03 -12.61 7.78
N ASP A 13 17.61 -11.46 7.46
CA ASP A 13 18.98 -11.04 7.84
C ASP A 13 20.11 -12.01 7.47
N MET A 14 19.91 -12.93 6.52
CA MET A 14 20.96 -13.81 6.02
C MET A 14 21.13 -13.67 4.50
N PRO A 15 22.38 -13.71 3.98
CA PRO A 15 22.63 -13.71 2.55
C PRO A 15 22.24 -15.03 1.87
N GLU A 16 22.34 -16.16 2.58
CA GLU A 16 21.97 -17.48 2.09
C GLU A 16 20.90 -18.15 2.96
N PRO A 17 19.94 -18.87 2.35
CA PRO A 17 19.67 -18.96 0.91
C PRO A 17 19.13 -17.63 0.33
N PRO A 18 19.42 -17.32 -0.95
CA PRO A 18 18.89 -16.11 -1.58
C PRO A 18 17.38 -16.20 -1.77
N VAL A 19 16.71 -15.05 -1.74
CA VAL A 19 15.29 -14.93 -2.10
C VAL A 19 15.14 -15.26 -3.60
N ALA A 20 14.12 -16.05 -3.95
CA ALA A 20 13.78 -16.31 -5.34
C ALA A 20 13.34 -15.02 -6.06
N PRO A 21 13.46 -14.92 -7.40
CA PRO A 21 12.95 -13.78 -8.15
C PRO A 21 11.49 -13.50 -7.79
N ALA A 22 11.17 -12.24 -7.52
CA ALA A 22 9.84 -11.86 -7.12
C ALA A 22 8.85 -12.07 -8.27
N GLU A 23 7.73 -12.75 -7.98
CA GLU A 23 6.67 -13.02 -8.95
C GLU A 23 5.46 -12.14 -8.65
N LYS A 24 4.89 -11.50 -9.67
CA LYS A 24 3.66 -10.72 -9.51
C LYS A 24 2.47 -11.66 -9.37
N ILE A 25 1.77 -11.57 -8.23
CA ILE A 25 0.61 -12.42 -7.91
C ILE A 25 -0.71 -11.64 -7.84
N GLY A 26 -0.66 -10.32 -8.05
CA GLY A 26 -1.84 -9.49 -7.90
C GLY A 26 -1.56 -8.01 -8.04
N THR A 27 -2.57 -7.21 -7.72
CA THR A 27 -2.49 -5.75 -7.70
C THR A 27 -3.20 -5.18 -6.49
N MET A 28 -2.80 -3.97 -6.10
CA MET A 28 -3.51 -3.19 -5.09
C MET A 28 -3.70 -1.73 -5.54
N VAL A 29 -4.76 -1.11 -5.03
CA VAL A 29 -5.08 0.30 -5.19
C VAL A 29 -5.24 0.91 -3.80
N ILE A 30 -4.66 2.08 -3.60
CA ILE A 30 -4.84 2.86 -2.38
C ILE A 30 -5.80 4.01 -2.70
N THR A 31 -6.90 4.08 -1.96
CA THR A 31 -7.84 5.20 -2.00
C THR A 31 -7.72 5.96 -0.69
N TRP A 32 -7.35 7.23 -0.75
CA TRP A 32 -7.27 8.08 0.44
C TRP A 32 -8.66 8.63 0.77
N GLU A 33 -9.08 8.47 2.02
CA GLU A 33 -10.35 9.02 2.51
C GLU A 33 -10.16 10.45 3.04
N ASN A 34 -9.00 10.70 3.64
CA ASN A 34 -8.57 12.01 4.14
C ASN A 34 -7.04 12.02 4.32
N CYS A 35 -6.51 13.06 4.99
CA CYS A 35 -5.07 13.23 5.20
C CYS A 35 -4.43 12.22 6.17
N ASN A 36 -5.21 11.44 6.92
CA ASN A 36 -4.69 10.47 7.90
C ASN A 36 -5.20 9.03 7.72
N ALA A 37 -6.16 8.78 6.83
CA ALA A 37 -6.80 7.49 6.61
C ALA A 37 -7.03 7.19 5.14
N GLY A 38 -7.08 5.90 4.81
CA GLY A 38 -7.40 5.40 3.49
C GLY A 38 -7.71 3.91 3.51
N VAL A 39 -8.04 3.38 2.35
CA VAL A 39 -8.34 1.96 2.16
C VAL A 39 -7.43 1.41 1.06
N VAL A 40 -6.82 0.26 1.33
CA VAL A 40 -6.10 -0.54 0.34
C VAL A 40 -7.02 -1.63 -0.15
N ASN A 41 -7.42 -1.59 -1.41
CA ASN A 41 -8.12 -2.69 -2.07
C ASN A 41 -7.09 -3.56 -2.79
N TYR A 42 -7.14 -4.87 -2.59
CA TYR A 42 -6.24 -5.81 -3.24
C TYR A 42 -6.99 -6.92 -3.97
N ASP A 43 -6.37 -7.42 -5.03
CA ASP A 43 -6.82 -8.57 -5.81
C ASP A 43 -5.60 -9.46 -6.14
N MET A 44 -5.64 -10.70 -5.66
CA MET A 44 -4.67 -11.76 -5.92
C MET A 44 -5.41 -12.95 -6.54
N PRO A 45 -5.63 -12.95 -7.86
CA PRO A 45 -6.54 -13.87 -8.54
C PRO A 45 -6.08 -15.33 -8.44
N ASP A 46 -4.77 -15.59 -8.52
CA ASP A 46 -4.20 -16.94 -8.47
C ASP A 46 -4.42 -17.61 -7.11
N LEU A 47 -4.64 -16.82 -6.05
CA LEU A 47 -4.98 -17.29 -4.72
C LEU A 47 -6.49 -17.24 -4.44
N GLY A 48 -7.29 -16.70 -5.37
CA GLY A 48 -8.72 -16.45 -5.18
C GLY A 48 -9.02 -15.45 -4.05
N LEU A 49 -8.08 -14.54 -3.76
CA LEU A 49 -8.17 -13.60 -2.65
C LEU A 49 -8.41 -12.18 -3.16
N VAL A 50 -9.51 -11.58 -2.73
CA VAL A 50 -9.84 -10.17 -2.93
C VAL A 50 -10.23 -9.60 -1.58
N GLY A 51 -9.85 -8.37 -1.28
CA GLY A 51 -10.21 -7.75 -0.03
C GLY A 51 -9.80 -6.29 0.12
N GLU A 52 -10.04 -5.78 1.32
CA GLU A 52 -9.85 -4.39 1.68
C GLU A 52 -9.13 -4.31 3.03
N ILE A 53 -8.17 -3.41 3.15
CA ILE A 53 -7.42 -3.16 4.37
C ILE A 53 -7.50 -1.67 4.69
N PRO A 54 -8.18 -1.24 5.77
CA PRO A 54 -8.14 0.13 6.21
C PRO A 54 -6.73 0.45 6.74
N ILE A 55 -6.18 1.59 6.30
CA ILE A 55 -4.87 2.07 6.71
C ILE A 55 -5.01 3.43 7.39
N GLN A 56 -4.15 3.67 8.39
CA GLN A 56 -4.06 4.95 9.07
C GLN A 56 -2.60 5.35 9.21
N ARG A 57 -2.35 6.66 9.20
CA ARG A 57 -1.01 7.21 9.36
C ARG A 57 -0.57 7.05 10.82
N ILE A 58 0.63 6.51 11.04
CA ILE A 58 1.18 6.36 12.41
C ILE A 58 1.70 7.71 12.94
N VAL A 59 2.26 8.56 12.05
CA VAL A 59 2.85 9.84 12.41
C VAL A 59 1.99 10.98 11.87
N MET A 60 1.60 11.93 12.71
CA MET A 60 0.66 13.00 12.33
C MET A 60 1.31 14.28 11.80
N ALA A 61 2.65 14.39 11.82
CA ALA A 61 3.36 15.64 11.51
C ALA A 61 3.04 16.26 10.14
N ASN A 62 2.67 15.46 9.12
CA ASN A 62 2.34 15.99 7.78
C ASN A 62 0.83 16.11 7.52
N VAL A 63 -0.01 15.70 8.47
CA VAL A 63 -1.47 15.83 8.33
C VAL A 63 -1.87 17.30 8.18
N PRO A 64 -1.35 18.26 8.99
CA PRO A 64 -1.70 19.68 8.82
C PRO A 64 -1.30 20.25 7.45
N ALA A 65 -0.14 19.83 6.93
CA ALA A 65 0.31 20.28 5.61
C ALA A 65 -0.55 19.71 4.48
N CYS A 66 -0.99 18.45 4.60
CA CYS A 66 -1.95 17.86 3.68
C CYS A 66 -3.29 18.58 3.73
N GLU A 67 -3.84 18.83 4.93
CA GLU A 67 -5.13 19.50 5.10
C GLU A 67 -5.11 20.92 4.53
N ALA A 68 -4.03 21.67 4.75
CA ALA A 68 -3.86 23.00 4.16
C ALA A 68 -3.86 22.97 2.63
N ALA A 69 -3.17 22.00 2.02
CA ALA A 69 -3.10 21.87 0.56
C ALA A 69 -4.45 21.52 -0.10
N GLN A 70 -5.39 20.93 0.64
CA GLN A 70 -6.74 20.64 0.12
C GLN A 70 -7.62 21.89 0.02
N VAL A 71 -7.34 22.92 0.82
CA VAL A 71 -8.10 24.18 0.81
C VAL A 71 -7.76 25.03 -0.42
N ASP A 72 -6.54 24.91 -0.94
CA ASP A 72 -6.06 25.64 -2.12
C ASP A 72 -6.64 25.13 -3.45
N ASP A 73 -7.34 24.00 -3.46
CA ASP A 73 -7.98 23.39 -4.64
C ASP A 73 -9.50 23.71 -4.75
N SER A 74 -10.04 24.57 -3.87
CA SER A 74 -11.44 25.01 -3.96
C SER A 74 -11.62 26.04 -5.09
N PRO A 75 -12.56 25.84 -6.03
CA PRO A 75 -12.79 26.82 -7.10
C PRO A 75 -13.37 28.11 -6.51
N GLU A 76 -12.82 29.26 -6.92
CA GLU A 76 -13.46 30.58 -6.74
C GLU A 76 -14.82 30.67 -7.45
#